data_AF-A0AAN6QZN4-F1
#
_entry.id   AF-A0AAN6QZN4-F1
#
_cell.length_a   1.000
_cell.length_b   1.000
_cell.length_c   1.000
_cell.angle_alpha   90.00
_cell.angle_beta   90.00
_cell.angle_gamma   90.00
#
_symmetry.space_group_name_H-M   'P 1'
#
loop_
_entity.id
_entity.type
_entity.pdbx_description
1 polymer ?
#
loop_
_entity_poly.entity_id
_entity_poly.type
_entity_poly.pdbx_seq_one_letter_code
_entity_poly.pdbx_strand_id
1 'polypeptide(L)'
;MSTKEGFPTGMDTEVEMLSLDGKEWQSRRCSVKHICRTRDAFTGLAIIRLPEDMSERPQDLKDLCAAFDMPPCTWLHQYQKATGFFLAQEGEQAGERTTYSTAFRFLLKHVNRNQSKSSSVNLTVGYSWTEIGIWTQWKPSHSSIMLCTIDNNDQASVWKDICRTLQDPQAIGVSRPSDWHAFVLPYITAAFDRSVWACRHVVRHMEHHRPTAQSPRPDYPIMHELARHSVHISENLAMSIKVCDSIEQEISDRQQSTPLSGPATQSARTQALRTIRSHKTLLECAHGRSDALTARLQNEMNLAFHIGGERDSAIAAQMAQSMKQDSAAMKAISVLGLVFLPGTFVSVSNLWTLNGHIQHSLTNGRPYIA
;
A
#
# COMPACT_ATOMS: atom_id res chain seq x y z
N MET A 1 9.72 -14.00 -4.61
CA MET A 1 9.32 -15.41 -4.82
C MET A 1 9.97 -16.22 -3.72
N SER A 2 9.23 -16.49 -2.63
CA SER A 2 9.64 -17.43 -1.59
C SER A 2 8.82 -18.69 -1.81
N THR A 3 9.48 -19.81 -2.05
CA THR A 3 8.90 -21.14 -2.14
C THR A 3 8.37 -21.53 -0.77
N LYS A 4 7.05 -21.44 -0.55
CA LYS A 4 6.41 -21.98 0.64
C LYS A 4 6.37 -23.50 0.53
N GLU A 5 6.94 -24.16 1.53
CA GLU A 5 6.87 -25.60 1.75
C GLU A 5 5.43 -26.10 1.79
N GLY A 6 5.19 -27.28 1.23
CA GLY A 6 3.86 -27.89 1.16
C GLY A 6 3.25 -28.07 2.55
N PHE A 7 2.02 -27.57 2.72
CA PHE A 7 1.24 -27.77 3.93
C PHE A 7 0.93 -29.25 4.15
N PRO A 8 1.06 -29.78 5.38
CA PRO A 8 0.76 -31.17 5.68
C PRO A 8 -0.74 -31.45 5.47
N THR A 9 -1.04 -32.27 4.47
CA THR A 9 -2.36 -32.87 4.26
C THR A 9 -2.67 -33.79 5.45
N GLY A 10 -3.50 -33.35 6.39
CA GLY A 10 -4.01 -34.22 7.46
C GLY A 10 -4.44 -33.55 8.76
N MET A 11 -4.04 -32.31 9.05
CA MET A 11 -4.55 -31.58 10.21
C MET A 11 -5.85 -30.84 9.88
N ASP A 12 -6.85 -31.00 10.74
CA ASP A 12 -8.08 -30.23 10.69
C ASP A 12 -7.76 -28.74 10.92
N THR A 13 -8.19 -27.88 9.99
CA THR A 13 -7.96 -26.43 10.10
C THR A 13 -8.75 -25.86 11.26
N GLU A 14 -8.05 -25.35 12.28
CA GLU A 14 -8.65 -24.69 13.44
C GLU A 14 -9.06 -23.25 13.11
N VAL A 15 -10.23 -22.84 13.60
CA VAL A 15 -10.81 -21.51 13.48
C VAL A 15 -11.17 -20.95 14.85
N GLU A 16 -11.20 -19.63 14.97
CA GLU A 16 -11.72 -18.93 16.16
C GLU A 16 -13.20 -18.60 15.93
N MET A 17 -14.08 -19.11 16.78
CA MET A 17 -15.52 -18.88 16.73
C MET A 17 -15.96 -18.11 17.98
N LEU A 18 -16.62 -16.97 17.78
CA LEU A 18 -17.39 -16.29 18.81
C LEU A 18 -18.87 -16.55 18.56
N SER A 19 -19.58 -17.10 19.55
CA SER A 19 -21.02 -17.33 19.48
C SER A 19 -21.75 -16.67 20.63
N LEU A 20 -22.93 -16.11 20.37
CA LEU A 20 -23.80 -15.58 21.41
C LEU A 20 -24.55 -16.74 22.07
N ASP A 21 -24.30 -16.96 23.36
CA ASP A 21 -25.00 -17.91 24.21
C ASP A 21 -25.78 -17.14 25.29
N GLY A 22 -27.10 -17.13 25.17
CA GLY A 22 -27.97 -16.26 25.97
C GLY A 22 -27.73 -14.78 25.69
N LYS A 23 -27.03 -14.09 26.60
CA LYS A 23 -26.67 -12.66 26.49
C LYS A 23 -25.16 -12.41 26.46
N GLU A 24 -24.35 -13.47 26.43
CA GLU A 24 -22.90 -13.35 26.51
C GLU A 24 -22.24 -13.99 25.29
N TRP A 25 -21.23 -13.30 24.75
CA TRP A 25 -20.41 -13.83 23.68
C TRP A 25 -19.33 -14.76 24.24
N GLN A 26 -19.32 -16.00 23.77
CA GLN A 26 -18.32 -16.99 24.15
C GLN A 26 -17.35 -17.25 23.00
N SER A 27 -16.06 -17.19 23.28
CA SER A 27 -15.00 -17.55 22.33
C SER A 27 -14.62 -19.03 22.48
N ARG A 28 -14.51 -19.73 21.36
CA ARG A 28 -14.15 -21.15 21.27
C ARG A 28 -13.25 -21.37 20.06
N ARG A 29 -12.36 -22.36 20.12
CA ARG A 29 -11.64 -22.88 18.95
C ARG A 29 -12.29 -24.17 18.49
N CYS A 30 -12.47 -24.32 17.20
CA CYS A 30 -13.06 -25.50 16.58
C CYS A 30 -12.53 -25.71 15.16
N SER A 31 -12.67 -26.90 14.60
CA SER A 31 -12.22 -27.18 13.24
C SER A 31 -13.22 -26.71 12.17
N VAL A 32 -12.72 -26.44 10.95
CA VAL A 32 -13.56 -26.16 9.76
C VAL A 32 -14.58 -27.28 9.53
N LYS A 33 -14.16 -28.55 9.68
CA LYS A 33 -15.07 -29.69 9.55
C LYS A 33 -16.16 -29.69 10.62
N HIS A 34 -15.83 -29.30 11.85
CA HIS A 34 -16.80 -29.20 12.93
C HIS A 34 -17.86 -28.15 12.61
N ILE A 35 -17.46 -26.92 12.24
CA ILE A 35 -18.43 -25.84 11.92
C ILE A 35 -19.32 -26.19 10.71
N CYS A 36 -18.78 -26.89 9.70
CA CYS A 36 -19.56 -27.30 8.54
C CYS A 36 -20.63 -28.34 8.92
N ARG A 37 -20.31 -29.24 9.86
CA ARG A 37 -21.25 -30.27 10.35
C ARG A 37 -22.30 -29.73 11.31
N THR A 38 -21.95 -28.75 12.15
CA THR A 38 -22.85 -28.23 13.20
C THR A 38 -23.65 -27.02 12.78
N ARG A 39 -23.38 -26.44 11.59
CA ARG A 39 -24.10 -25.28 11.03
C ARG A 39 -25.62 -25.40 11.13
N ASP A 40 -26.19 -26.53 10.70
CA ASP A 40 -27.65 -26.65 10.60
C ASP A 40 -28.33 -26.80 11.97
N ALA A 41 -27.59 -27.28 12.97
CA ALA A 41 -28.03 -27.32 14.36
C ALA A 41 -27.84 -25.98 15.09
N PHE A 42 -27.11 -25.02 14.50
CA PHE A 42 -26.81 -23.76 15.14
C PHE A 42 -28.02 -22.80 15.10
N THR A 43 -28.46 -22.37 16.27
CA THR A 43 -29.49 -21.36 16.48
C THR A 43 -28.89 -20.19 17.26
N GLY A 44 -28.82 -19.00 16.65
CA GLY A 44 -28.23 -17.82 17.29
C GLY A 44 -27.30 -17.02 16.38
N LEU A 45 -26.35 -16.30 16.98
CA LEU A 45 -25.40 -15.43 16.29
C LEU A 45 -23.98 -15.96 16.45
N ALA A 46 -23.24 -16.05 15.36
CA ALA A 46 -21.83 -16.43 15.40
C ALA A 46 -20.97 -15.63 14.44
N ILE A 47 -19.72 -15.41 14.84
CA ILE A 47 -18.65 -14.90 13.99
C ILE A 47 -17.52 -15.91 14.02
N ILE A 48 -17.07 -16.32 12.83
CA ILE A 48 -16.01 -17.30 12.65
C ILE A 48 -14.89 -16.63 11.89
N ARG A 49 -13.72 -16.53 12.53
CA ARG A 49 -12.51 -16.05 11.89
C ARG A 49 -11.81 -17.20 11.19
N LEU A 50 -11.71 -17.08 9.87
CA LEU A 50 -10.97 -18.00 9.02
C LEU A 50 -9.49 -17.57 8.96
N PRO A 51 -8.55 -18.53 8.88
CA PRO A 51 -7.15 -18.28 8.57
C PRO A 51 -6.95 -17.45 7.30
N GLU A 52 -5.89 -16.66 7.26
CA GLU A 52 -5.53 -15.83 6.10
C GLU A 52 -5.20 -16.68 4.86
N ASP A 53 -4.54 -17.82 5.06
CA ASP A 53 -4.14 -18.77 4.03
C ASP A 53 -5.28 -19.72 3.62
N MET A 54 -6.53 -19.42 3.99
CA MET A 54 -7.69 -20.26 3.65
C MET A 54 -7.84 -20.46 2.12
N SER A 55 -7.45 -19.47 1.32
CA SER A 55 -7.42 -19.57 -0.15
C SER A 55 -6.43 -20.64 -0.67
N GLU A 56 -5.42 -21.00 0.13
CA GLU A 56 -4.42 -22.03 -0.18
C GLU A 56 -4.91 -23.45 0.22
N ARG A 57 -6.14 -23.58 0.78
CA ARG A 57 -6.71 -24.83 1.35
C ARG A 57 -7.96 -25.31 0.57
N PRO A 58 -7.82 -25.93 -0.60
CA PRO A 58 -8.94 -26.18 -1.52
C PRO A 58 -10.02 -27.11 -0.98
N GLN A 59 -9.71 -28.04 -0.07
CA GLN A 59 -10.71 -28.94 0.50
C GLN A 59 -11.58 -28.21 1.53
N ASP A 60 -10.96 -27.47 2.45
CA ASP A 60 -11.68 -26.67 3.45
C ASP A 60 -12.58 -25.63 2.78
N LEU A 61 -12.11 -25.01 1.69
CA LEU A 61 -12.91 -24.09 0.88
C LEU A 61 -14.14 -24.75 0.27
N LYS A 62 -14.00 -25.97 -0.27
CA LYS A 62 -15.14 -26.72 -0.83
C LYS A 62 -16.16 -27.04 0.25
N ASP A 63 -15.69 -27.50 1.41
CA ASP A 63 -16.54 -27.82 2.55
C ASP A 63 -17.28 -26.56 3.04
N LEU A 64 -16.59 -25.42 3.15
CA LEU A 64 -17.18 -24.12 3.48
C LEU A 64 -18.17 -23.63 2.42
N CYS A 65 -17.90 -23.81 1.13
CA CYS A 65 -18.85 -23.45 0.07
C CYS A 65 -20.15 -24.22 0.20
N ALA A 66 -20.04 -25.53 0.34
CA ALA A 66 -21.17 -26.42 0.46
C ALA A 66 -21.96 -26.15 1.74
N ALA A 67 -21.25 -25.91 2.85
CA ALA A 67 -21.88 -25.62 4.13
C ALA A 67 -22.52 -24.23 4.13
N PHE A 68 -21.87 -23.17 3.69
CA PHE A 68 -22.37 -21.80 3.87
C PHE A 68 -23.06 -21.19 2.64
N ASP A 69 -23.43 -22.03 1.67
CA ASP A 69 -24.01 -21.64 0.39
C ASP A 69 -23.17 -20.54 -0.30
N MET A 70 -21.84 -20.63 -0.20
CA MET A 70 -20.95 -19.67 -0.84
C MET A 70 -20.80 -20.02 -2.33
N PRO A 71 -21.00 -19.06 -3.26
CA PRO A 71 -20.69 -19.26 -4.65
C PRO A 71 -19.23 -19.69 -4.81
N PRO A 72 -18.95 -20.79 -5.54
CA PRO A 72 -17.57 -21.19 -5.83
C PRO A 72 -16.77 -20.11 -6.55
N CYS A 73 -17.45 -19.19 -7.25
CA CYS A 73 -16.80 -18.07 -7.94
C CYS A 73 -16.03 -17.15 -7.00
N THR A 74 -16.43 -17.06 -5.72
CA THR A 74 -15.74 -16.24 -4.70
C THR A 74 -14.28 -16.63 -4.49
N TRP A 75 -13.89 -17.86 -4.87
CA TRP A 75 -12.51 -18.37 -4.79
C TRP A 75 -11.72 -18.25 -6.09
N LEU A 76 -12.36 -17.80 -7.17
CA LEU A 76 -11.64 -17.56 -8.41
C LEU A 76 -10.63 -16.43 -8.23
N HIS A 77 -9.53 -16.52 -8.96
CA HIS A 77 -8.43 -15.54 -8.93
C HIS A 77 -8.94 -14.08 -9.01
N GLN A 78 -9.93 -13.83 -9.86
CA GLN A 78 -10.54 -12.51 -10.03
C GLN A 78 -11.15 -11.93 -8.74
N TYR A 79 -11.81 -12.75 -7.91
CA TYR A 79 -12.39 -12.32 -6.63
C TYR A 79 -11.32 -12.21 -5.54
N GLN A 80 -10.38 -13.15 -5.52
CA GLN A 80 -9.29 -13.19 -4.55
C GLN A 80 -8.27 -12.06 -4.76
N LYS A 81 -8.10 -11.56 -5.99
CA LYS A 81 -7.23 -10.42 -6.31
C LYS A 81 -7.97 -9.10 -6.52
N ALA A 82 -9.30 -9.09 -6.40
CA ALA A 82 -10.05 -7.84 -6.44
C ALA A 82 -9.71 -6.95 -5.25
N THR A 83 -9.61 -5.65 -5.50
CA THR A 83 -9.48 -4.60 -4.47
C THR A 83 -10.70 -4.54 -3.57
N GLY A 84 -11.88 -4.83 -4.13
CA GLY A 84 -13.13 -4.99 -3.40
C GLY A 84 -14.24 -5.51 -4.31
N PHE A 85 -15.23 -6.14 -3.71
CA PHE A 85 -16.45 -6.57 -4.39
C PHE A 85 -17.59 -6.68 -3.39
N PHE A 86 -18.82 -6.74 -3.91
CA PHE A 86 -20.02 -7.11 -3.16
C PHE A 86 -20.77 -8.19 -3.92
N LEU A 87 -21.36 -9.13 -3.20
CA LEU A 87 -22.24 -10.17 -3.72
C LEU A 87 -23.40 -10.37 -2.75
N ALA A 88 -24.59 -10.58 -3.29
CA ALA A 88 -25.77 -11.00 -2.54
C ALA A 88 -26.40 -12.19 -3.27
N GLN A 89 -26.86 -13.17 -2.50
CA GLN A 89 -27.54 -14.35 -3.04
C GLN A 89 -28.66 -14.78 -2.11
N GLU A 90 -29.76 -15.23 -2.71
CA GLU A 90 -30.85 -15.89 -2.01
C GLU A 90 -30.80 -17.40 -2.29
N GLY A 91 -30.96 -18.20 -1.24
CA GLY A 91 -31.25 -19.62 -1.37
C GLY A 91 -32.75 -19.83 -1.42
N GLU A 92 -33.22 -20.62 -2.37
CA GLU A 92 -34.62 -20.99 -2.53
C GLU A 92 -34.75 -22.51 -2.60
N GLN A 93 -35.69 -23.07 -1.85
CA GLN A 93 -36.03 -24.49 -1.91
C GLN A 93 -37.54 -24.63 -1.94
N ALA A 94 -38.06 -25.33 -2.95
CA ALA A 94 -39.50 -25.58 -3.14
C ALA A 94 -40.38 -24.30 -3.17
N GLY A 95 -39.85 -23.18 -3.68
CA GLY A 95 -40.58 -21.91 -3.75
C GLY A 95 -40.52 -21.06 -2.47
N GLU A 96 -39.89 -21.58 -1.41
CA GLU A 96 -39.69 -20.86 -0.16
C GLU A 96 -38.23 -20.44 0.00
N ARG A 97 -38.05 -19.23 0.53
CA ARG A 97 -36.74 -18.65 0.79
C ARG A 97 -36.09 -19.34 1.99
N THR A 98 -35.01 -20.07 1.75
CA THR A 98 -34.33 -20.87 2.79
C THR A 98 -33.14 -20.14 3.41
N THR A 99 -32.41 -19.35 2.62
CA THR A 99 -31.22 -18.62 3.10
C THR A 99 -31.07 -17.26 2.42
N TYR A 100 -30.37 -16.35 3.09
CA TYR A 100 -29.88 -15.12 2.48
C TYR A 100 -28.42 -14.92 2.85
N SER A 101 -27.58 -14.79 1.84
CA SER A 101 -26.15 -14.63 2.05
C SER A 101 -25.60 -13.41 1.33
N THR A 102 -24.61 -12.76 1.92
CA THR A 102 -23.88 -11.69 1.27
C THR A 102 -22.39 -11.83 1.50
N ALA A 103 -21.61 -11.35 0.54
CA ALA A 103 -20.16 -11.33 0.58
C ALA A 103 -19.66 -9.94 0.26
N PHE A 104 -18.60 -9.51 0.92
CA PHE A 104 -17.85 -8.36 0.47
C PHE A 104 -16.39 -8.44 0.88
N ARG A 105 -15.58 -7.71 0.14
CA ARG A 105 -14.14 -7.63 0.34
C ARG A 105 -13.69 -6.18 0.36
N PHE A 106 -12.75 -5.90 1.26
CA PHE A 106 -11.98 -4.67 1.28
C PHE A 106 -10.50 -5.01 1.32
N LEU A 107 -9.71 -4.25 0.56
CA LEU A 107 -8.26 -4.32 0.57
C LEU A 107 -7.70 -3.00 1.10
N LEU A 108 -6.84 -3.04 2.11
CA LEU A 108 -6.21 -1.86 2.68
C LEU A 108 -4.70 -1.95 2.51
N LYS A 109 -4.07 -0.80 2.23
CA LYS A 109 -2.62 -0.66 2.24
C LYS A 109 -2.22 0.23 3.40
N HIS A 110 -1.32 -0.23 4.25
CA HIS A 110 -0.76 0.59 5.34
C HIS A 110 0.67 0.95 5.02
N VAL A 111 1.01 2.23 5.16
CA VAL A 111 2.37 2.75 5.01
C VAL A 111 3.00 2.89 6.38
N ASN A 112 4.21 2.36 6.52
CA ASN A 112 4.94 2.36 7.77
C ASN A 112 6.25 3.11 7.62
N ARG A 113 6.56 3.93 8.62
CA ARG A 113 7.87 4.54 8.74
C ARG A 113 8.77 3.57 9.50
N ASN A 114 9.64 2.87 8.77
CA ASN A 114 10.73 2.14 9.40
C ASN A 114 11.88 3.12 9.65
N GLN A 115 12.09 3.50 10.90
CA GLN A 115 13.33 4.16 11.30
C GLN A 115 14.40 3.06 11.37
N SER A 116 15.33 3.03 10.41
CA SER A 116 16.50 2.17 10.51
C SER A 116 17.29 2.53 11.77
N LYS A 117 17.66 1.52 12.58
CA LYS A 117 18.51 1.67 13.78
C LYS A 117 20.00 1.89 13.43
N SER A 118 20.34 1.95 12.14
CA SER A 118 21.70 2.24 11.70
C SER A 118 21.82 3.73 11.38
N SER A 119 22.90 4.33 11.87
CA SER A 119 23.25 5.76 11.89
C SER A 119 23.43 6.44 10.52
N SER A 120 22.68 6.03 9.51
CA SER A 120 22.71 6.57 8.14
C SER A 120 21.30 6.98 7.69
N VAL A 121 21.21 8.25 7.29
CA VAL A 121 20.15 9.14 6.75
C VAL A 121 19.08 8.55 5.78
N ASN A 122 18.91 7.23 5.64
CA ASN A 122 17.99 6.67 4.63
C ASN A 122 16.65 6.23 5.26
N LEU A 123 15.59 6.98 4.96
CA LEU A 123 14.22 6.71 5.38
C LEU A 123 13.61 5.56 4.54
N THR A 124 13.55 4.34 5.04
CA THR A 124 12.84 3.27 4.29
C THR A 124 11.32 3.36 4.52
N VAL A 125 10.55 3.47 3.44
CA VAL A 125 9.08 3.39 3.47
C VAL A 125 8.69 1.92 3.44
N GLY A 126 8.29 1.39 4.59
CA GLY A 126 7.71 0.06 4.69
C GLY A 126 6.23 0.10 4.31
N TYR A 127 5.67 -1.05 3.94
CA TYR A 127 4.23 -1.18 3.76
C TYR A 127 3.75 -2.57 4.15
N SER A 128 2.46 -2.66 4.41
CA SER A 128 1.74 -3.93 4.58
C SER A 128 0.37 -3.84 3.94
N TRP A 129 -0.21 -4.98 3.63
CA TRP A 129 -1.58 -5.08 3.14
C TRP A 129 -2.43 -5.73 4.21
N THR A 130 -3.67 -5.29 4.35
CA THR A 130 -4.68 -5.94 5.18
C THR A 130 -5.82 -6.33 4.27
N GLU A 131 -6.07 -7.64 4.17
CA GLU A 131 -7.23 -8.17 3.46
C GLU A 131 -8.37 -8.38 4.45
N ILE A 132 -9.56 -7.90 4.08
CA ILE A 132 -10.80 -8.09 4.84
C ILE A 132 -11.80 -8.73 3.90
N GLY A 133 -12.09 -10.01 4.11
CA GLY A 133 -13.16 -10.73 3.44
C GLY A 133 -14.23 -11.07 4.45
N ILE A 134 -15.48 -10.76 4.13
CA ILE A 134 -16.62 -11.04 5.00
C ILE A 134 -17.69 -11.75 4.19
N TRP A 135 -18.16 -12.87 4.74
CA TRP A 135 -19.32 -13.60 4.28
C TRP A 135 -20.34 -13.64 5.39
N THR A 136 -21.61 -13.42 5.08
CA THR A 136 -22.71 -13.55 6.03
C THR A 136 -23.73 -14.50 5.45
N GLN A 137 -24.27 -15.36 6.31
CA GLN A 137 -25.42 -16.21 5.99
C GLN A 137 -26.48 -16.00 7.07
N TRP A 138 -27.71 -15.81 6.62
CA TRP A 138 -28.88 -15.69 7.45
C TRP A 138 -29.91 -16.73 7.05
N LYS A 139 -30.56 -17.34 8.05
CA LYS A 139 -31.67 -18.27 7.86
C LYS A 139 -32.91 -17.79 8.62
N PRO A 140 -34.13 -18.07 8.11
CA PRO A 140 -35.38 -17.76 8.80
C PRO A 140 -35.50 -18.38 10.20
N SER A 141 -34.80 -19.50 10.46
CA SER A 141 -34.72 -20.16 11.78
C SER A 141 -33.92 -19.37 12.84
N HIS A 142 -33.81 -18.06 12.70
CA HIS A 142 -33.10 -17.13 13.59
C HIS A 142 -31.60 -17.41 13.76
N SER A 143 -30.95 -18.03 12.77
CA SER A 143 -29.48 -18.18 12.76
C SER A 143 -28.83 -17.18 11.80
N SER A 144 -27.78 -16.52 12.28
CA SER A 144 -27.00 -15.55 11.53
C SER A 144 -25.53 -15.76 11.81
N ILE A 145 -24.78 -16.14 10.78
CA ILE A 145 -23.35 -16.47 10.89
C ILE A 145 -22.58 -15.53 9.98
N MET A 146 -21.50 -14.96 10.51
CA MET A 146 -20.51 -14.22 9.74
C MET A 146 -19.20 -15.01 9.69
N LEU A 147 -18.71 -15.35 8.50
CA LEU A 147 -17.35 -15.80 8.30
C LEU A 147 -16.48 -14.61 7.92
N CYS A 148 -15.28 -14.49 8.47
CA CYS A 148 -14.38 -13.42 8.08
C CYS A 148 -12.92 -13.86 7.98
N THR A 149 -12.25 -13.42 6.92
CA THR A 149 -10.79 -13.43 6.78
C THR A 149 -10.30 -12.02 7.06
N ILE A 150 -9.81 -11.77 8.28
CA ILE A 150 -9.25 -10.49 8.68
C ILE A 150 -7.82 -10.74 9.13
N ASP A 151 -6.85 -10.13 8.45
CA ASP A 151 -5.45 -10.23 8.83
C ASP A 151 -5.22 -9.65 10.24
N ASN A 152 -4.43 -10.35 11.07
CA ASN A 152 -4.05 -9.90 12.41
C ASN A 152 -2.82 -8.99 12.39
N ASN A 153 -2.76 -8.04 11.46
CA ASN A 153 -1.68 -7.07 11.49
C ASN A 153 -1.92 -6.08 12.63
N ASP A 154 -0.90 -5.88 13.48
CA ASP A 154 -0.95 -5.01 14.66
C ASP A 154 -1.38 -3.56 14.35
N GLN A 155 -1.31 -3.14 13.09
CA GLN A 155 -1.64 -1.80 12.63
C GLN A 155 -3.13 -1.58 12.35
N ALA A 156 -3.86 -2.64 11.98
CA ALA A 156 -5.24 -2.52 11.57
C ALA A 156 -6.21 -2.79 12.74
N SER A 157 -5.83 -3.57 13.75
CA SER A 157 -6.60 -3.92 14.96
C SER A 157 -8.07 -4.34 14.77
N VAL A 158 -8.56 -4.50 13.53
CA VAL A 158 -9.98 -4.65 13.19
C VAL A 158 -10.60 -5.82 13.93
N TRP A 159 -9.96 -6.99 13.92
CA TRP A 159 -10.45 -8.16 14.65
C TRP A 159 -10.49 -7.93 16.16
N LYS A 160 -9.43 -7.37 16.74
CA LYS A 160 -9.34 -7.09 18.19
C LYS A 160 -10.44 -6.11 18.63
N ASP A 161 -10.72 -5.10 17.81
CA ASP A 161 -11.75 -4.09 18.09
C ASP A 161 -13.17 -4.67 17.94
N ILE A 162 -13.40 -5.50 16.92
CA ILE A 162 -14.65 -6.27 16.77
C ILE A 162 -14.90 -7.15 18.01
N CYS A 163 -13.92 -7.96 18.41
CA CYS A 163 -14.05 -8.83 19.58
C CYS A 163 -14.33 -8.04 20.86
N ARG A 164 -13.66 -6.90 21.06
CA ARG A 164 -13.87 -6.04 22.23
C ARG A 164 -15.30 -5.49 22.28
N THR A 165 -15.86 -5.06 21.14
CA THR A 165 -17.23 -4.54 21.12
C THR A 165 -18.27 -5.62 21.32
N LEU A 166 -18.05 -6.83 20.79
CA LEU A 166 -18.99 -7.94 21.02
C LEU A 166 -19.02 -8.36 22.49
N GLN A 167 -17.94 -8.18 23.24
CA GLN A 167 -17.95 -8.43 24.68
C GLN A 167 -18.82 -7.44 25.48
N ASP A 168 -19.29 -6.34 24.87
CA ASP A 168 -20.24 -5.43 25.50
C ASP A 168 -21.67 -6.02 25.46
N PRO A 169 -22.32 -6.27 26.62
CA PRO A 169 -23.68 -6.79 26.68
C PRO A 169 -24.74 -5.89 26.00
N GLN A 170 -24.43 -4.62 25.76
CA GLN A 170 -25.31 -3.68 25.06
C GLN A 170 -25.19 -3.76 23.52
N ALA A 171 -24.20 -4.48 22.99
CA ALA A 171 -23.98 -4.61 21.53
C ALA A 171 -24.95 -5.59 20.85
N ILE A 172 -25.91 -6.16 21.57
CA ILE A 172 -26.81 -7.21 21.08
C ILE A 172 -27.92 -6.58 20.22
N GLY A 173 -27.67 -6.53 18.91
CA GLY A 173 -28.64 -6.07 17.91
C GLY A 173 -28.43 -6.61 16.50
N VAL A 174 -27.54 -7.60 16.34
CA VAL A 174 -27.17 -8.11 15.02
C VAL A 174 -28.02 -9.33 14.70
N SER A 175 -28.97 -9.25 13.78
CA SER A 175 -29.81 -10.42 13.43
C SER A 175 -29.72 -10.77 11.95
N ARG A 176 -29.50 -9.76 11.09
CA ARG A 176 -29.57 -9.89 9.64
C ARG A 176 -28.25 -9.49 8.99
N PRO A 177 -28.03 -9.82 7.70
CA PRO A 177 -26.82 -9.41 6.99
C PRO A 177 -26.59 -7.90 6.99
N SER A 178 -27.64 -7.07 6.86
CA SER A 178 -27.52 -5.61 6.95
C SER A 178 -27.01 -5.14 8.31
N ASP A 179 -27.35 -5.86 9.38
CA ASP A 179 -26.92 -5.52 10.73
C ASP A 179 -25.43 -5.87 10.89
N TRP A 180 -24.96 -6.97 10.29
CA TRP A 180 -23.53 -7.30 10.20
C TRP A 180 -22.75 -6.23 9.43
N HIS A 181 -23.28 -5.76 8.30
CA HIS A 181 -22.65 -4.71 7.49
C HIS A 181 -22.49 -3.42 8.30
N ALA A 182 -23.58 -2.97 8.92
CA ALA A 182 -23.57 -1.77 9.77
C ALA A 182 -22.67 -1.92 10.99
N PHE A 183 -22.52 -3.13 11.53
CA PHE A 183 -21.64 -3.43 12.65
C PHE A 183 -20.16 -3.38 12.25
N VAL A 184 -19.74 -3.97 11.12
CA VAL A 184 -18.31 -4.08 10.78
C VAL A 184 -17.73 -2.85 10.07
N LEU A 185 -18.54 -2.12 9.29
CA LEU A 185 -18.08 -0.96 8.53
C LEU A 185 -17.37 0.11 9.38
N PRO A 186 -17.82 0.46 10.60
CA PRO A 186 -17.11 1.40 11.45
C PRO A 186 -15.63 1.08 11.66
N TYR A 187 -15.29 -0.19 11.89
CA TYR A 187 -13.91 -0.62 12.11
C TYR A 187 -13.09 -0.58 10.83
N ILE A 188 -13.71 -0.91 9.69
CA ILE A 188 -13.09 -0.87 8.37
C ILE A 188 -12.80 0.58 7.98
N THR A 189 -13.77 1.49 8.16
CA THR A 189 -13.59 2.94 7.94
C THR A 189 -12.45 3.49 8.81
N ALA A 190 -12.40 3.11 10.10
CA ALA A 190 -11.33 3.55 10.98
C ALA A 190 -9.95 3.04 10.54
N ALA A 191 -9.86 1.82 10.00
CA ALA A 191 -8.61 1.27 9.46
C ALA A 191 -8.15 2.02 8.20
N PHE A 192 -9.07 2.40 7.32
CA PHE A 192 -8.78 3.26 6.17
C PHE A 192 -8.30 4.65 6.57
N ASP A 193 -8.97 5.29 7.54
CA ASP A 193 -8.54 6.59 8.06
C ASP A 193 -7.10 6.52 8.61
N ARG A 194 -6.79 5.51 9.42
CA ARG A 194 -5.43 5.25 9.91
C ARG A 194 -4.41 5.12 8.77
N SER A 195 -4.74 4.40 7.70
CA SER A 195 -3.88 4.28 6.52
C SER A 195 -3.58 5.63 5.86
N VAL A 196 -4.62 6.45 5.63
CA VAL A 196 -4.46 7.79 5.03
C VAL A 196 -3.61 8.69 5.91
N TRP A 197 -3.83 8.68 7.23
CA TRP A 197 -3.02 9.45 8.17
C TRP A 197 -1.57 8.98 8.22
N ALA A 198 -1.32 7.68 8.23
CA ALA A 198 0.02 7.13 8.20
C ALA A 198 0.79 7.58 6.95
N CYS A 199 0.17 7.50 5.77
CA CYS A 199 0.75 8.03 4.53
C CYS A 199 1.02 9.53 4.63
N ARG A 200 0.05 10.30 5.15
CA ARG A 200 0.20 11.76 5.34
C ARG A 200 1.38 12.10 6.25
N HIS A 201 1.62 11.34 7.32
CA HIS A 201 2.74 11.59 8.22
C HIS A 201 4.09 11.42 7.50
N VAL A 202 4.21 10.43 6.61
CA VAL A 202 5.42 10.25 5.79
C VAL A 202 5.58 11.40 4.78
N VAL A 203 4.52 11.79 4.08
CA VAL A 203 4.56 12.94 3.14
C VAL A 203 4.97 14.22 3.87
N ARG A 204 4.34 14.50 5.01
CA ARG A 204 4.65 15.68 5.82
C ARG A 204 6.09 15.69 6.31
N HIS A 205 6.64 14.51 6.63
CA HIS A 205 8.06 14.41 6.97
C HIS A 205 8.94 14.87 5.79
N MET A 206 8.62 14.48 4.55
CA MET A 206 9.35 14.95 3.36
C MET A 206 9.16 16.45 3.10
N GLU A 207 7.95 16.98 3.31
CA GLU A 207 7.68 18.43 3.21
C GLU A 207 8.52 19.26 4.19
N HIS A 208 8.85 18.72 5.36
CA HIS A 208 9.73 19.37 6.33
C HIS A 208 11.22 19.26 5.96
N HIS A 209 11.59 18.33 5.08
CA HIS A 209 12.96 18.09 4.62
C HIS A 209 13.08 18.41 3.12
N ARG A 210 12.40 19.48 2.67
CA ARG A 210 12.43 19.92 1.26
C ARG A 210 13.87 20.15 0.78
N PRO A 211 14.15 19.85 -0.49
CA PRO A 211 15.41 20.21 -1.08
C PRO A 211 15.60 21.73 -1.06
N THR A 212 16.83 22.15 -0.85
CA THR A 212 17.24 23.54 -0.85
C THR A 212 18.35 23.74 -1.89
N ALA A 213 18.67 24.99 -2.22
CA ALA A 213 19.81 25.27 -3.10
C ALA A 213 21.12 24.63 -2.58
N GLN A 214 21.26 24.45 -1.26
CA GLN A 214 22.43 23.84 -0.61
C GLN A 214 22.37 22.30 -0.60
N SER A 215 21.17 21.72 -0.44
CA SER A 215 20.90 20.28 -0.52
C SER A 215 19.81 20.00 -1.56
N PRO A 216 20.19 19.98 -2.86
CA PRO A 216 19.26 20.02 -4.00
C PRO A 216 18.60 18.67 -4.32
N ARG A 217 19.15 17.57 -3.80
CA ARG A 217 18.78 16.21 -4.20
C ARG A 217 18.13 15.49 -3.02
N PRO A 218 16.79 15.43 -2.97
CA PRO A 218 16.12 14.55 -2.04
C PRO A 218 16.24 13.09 -2.54
N ASP A 219 15.80 12.15 -1.71
CA ASP A 219 15.70 10.75 -2.11
C ASP A 219 14.48 10.54 -3.02
N TYR A 220 14.69 10.76 -4.33
CA TYR A 220 13.67 10.56 -5.36
C TYR A 220 13.06 9.14 -5.35
N PRO A 221 13.84 8.05 -5.22
CA PRO A 221 13.28 6.72 -5.05
C PRO A 221 12.23 6.63 -3.94
N ILE A 222 12.50 7.17 -2.76
CA ILE A 222 11.53 7.20 -1.65
C ILE A 222 10.28 8.00 -2.02
N MET A 223 10.44 9.18 -2.65
CA MET A 223 9.31 10.01 -3.06
C MET A 223 8.39 9.29 -4.06
N HIS A 224 8.98 8.60 -5.04
CA HIS A 224 8.24 7.81 -6.03
C HIS A 224 7.56 6.58 -5.41
N GLU A 225 8.25 5.88 -4.51
CA GLU A 225 7.65 4.76 -3.79
C GLU A 225 6.46 5.23 -2.94
N LEU A 226 6.59 6.34 -2.23
CA LEU A 226 5.47 6.91 -1.49
C LEU A 226 4.33 7.35 -2.40
N ALA A 227 4.62 7.90 -3.59
CA ALA A 227 3.60 8.28 -4.56
C ALA A 227 2.82 7.04 -5.03
N ARG A 228 3.53 5.96 -5.34
CA ARG A 228 2.94 4.67 -5.65
C ARG A 228 2.06 4.17 -4.50
N HIS A 229 2.49 4.31 -3.24
CA HIS A 229 1.67 3.93 -2.09
C HIS A 229 0.42 4.79 -1.93
N SER A 230 0.53 6.10 -2.10
CA SER A 230 -0.59 7.06 -2.02
C SER A 230 -1.65 6.77 -3.09
N VAL A 231 -1.24 6.46 -4.31
CA VAL A 231 -2.14 6.05 -5.41
C VAL A 231 -2.92 4.78 -5.05
N HIS A 232 -2.26 3.75 -4.54
CA HIS A 232 -2.95 2.51 -4.14
C HIS A 232 -3.96 2.75 -2.99
N ILE A 233 -3.64 3.63 -2.04
CA ILE A 233 -4.57 3.98 -0.95
C ILE A 233 -5.83 4.65 -1.53
N SER A 234 -5.66 5.60 -2.45
CA SER A 234 -6.78 6.25 -3.15
C SER A 234 -7.61 5.24 -3.95
N GLU A 235 -6.97 4.39 -4.75
CA GLU A 235 -7.65 3.34 -5.53
C GLU A 235 -8.49 2.41 -4.65
N ASN A 236 -7.93 1.96 -3.52
CA ASN A 236 -8.62 1.10 -2.58
C ASN A 236 -9.82 1.78 -1.93
N LEU A 237 -9.69 3.06 -1.56
CA LEU A 237 -10.78 3.86 -1.02
C LEU A 237 -11.90 4.04 -2.05
N ALA A 238 -11.56 4.34 -3.30
CA ALA A 238 -12.52 4.48 -4.39
C ALA A 238 -13.33 3.19 -4.58
N MET A 239 -12.66 2.02 -4.55
CA MET A 239 -13.35 0.73 -4.66
C MET A 239 -14.20 0.44 -3.41
N SER A 240 -13.72 0.80 -2.23
CA SER A 240 -14.46 0.59 -0.98
C SER A 240 -15.76 1.40 -0.94
N ILE A 241 -15.76 2.61 -1.50
CA ILE A 241 -16.98 3.43 -1.66
C ILE A 241 -17.98 2.70 -2.57
N LYS A 242 -17.53 2.15 -3.71
CA LYS A 242 -18.40 1.37 -4.61
C LYS A 242 -18.97 0.10 -3.98
N VAL A 243 -18.20 -0.55 -3.11
CA VAL A 243 -18.70 -1.70 -2.31
C VAL A 243 -19.82 -1.24 -1.38
N CYS A 244 -19.63 -0.10 -0.68
CA CYS A 244 -20.68 0.49 0.15
C CYS A 244 -21.93 0.90 -0.66
N ASP A 245 -21.76 1.44 -1.87
CA ASP A 245 -22.87 1.73 -2.79
C ASP A 245 -23.68 0.48 -3.11
N SER A 246 -22.99 -0.62 -3.42
CA SER A 246 -23.62 -1.90 -3.76
C SER A 246 -24.38 -2.48 -2.57
N ILE A 247 -23.81 -2.37 -1.35
CA ILE A 247 -24.49 -2.76 -0.11
C ILE A 247 -25.74 -1.90 0.13
N GLU A 248 -25.61 -0.58 0.00
CA GLU A 248 -26.72 0.36 0.16
C GLU A 248 -27.86 0.06 -0.83
N GLN A 249 -27.51 -0.20 -2.09
CA GLN A 249 -28.46 -0.52 -3.14
C GLN A 249 -29.19 -1.83 -2.83
N GLU A 250 -28.48 -2.91 -2.49
CA GLU A 250 -29.09 -4.19 -2.13
C GLU A 250 -30.04 -4.05 -0.94
N ILE A 251 -29.65 -3.29 0.09
CA ILE A 251 -30.53 -3.04 1.25
C ILE A 251 -31.75 -2.20 0.84
N SER A 252 -31.62 -1.29 -0.12
CA SER A 252 -32.73 -0.45 -0.59
C SER A 252 -33.71 -1.24 -1.47
N ASP A 253 -33.21 -2.00 -2.44
CA ASP A 253 -34.00 -2.80 -3.38
C ASP A 253 -34.84 -3.84 -2.63
N ARG A 254 -34.21 -4.52 -1.68
CA ARG A 254 -34.92 -5.46 -0.80
C ARG A 254 -35.94 -4.81 0.11
N GLN A 255 -35.76 -3.54 0.50
CA GLN A 255 -36.75 -2.83 1.32
C GLN A 255 -38.03 -2.59 0.52
N GLN A 256 -37.90 -2.38 -0.79
CA GLN A 256 -39.02 -2.19 -1.69
C GLN A 256 -39.71 -3.53 -2.03
N SER A 257 -38.93 -4.59 -2.26
CA SER A 257 -39.48 -5.90 -2.65
C SER A 257 -40.06 -6.72 -1.50
N THR A 258 -39.56 -6.53 -0.27
CA THR A 258 -40.02 -7.23 0.94
C THR A 258 -40.31 -6.25 2.07
N PRO A 259 -41.46 -5.56 2.04
CA PRO A 259 -41.89 -4.73 3.16
C PRO A 259 -42.05 -5.63 4.40
N LEU A 260 -41.16 -5.42 5.37
CA LEU A 260 -41.11 -6.21 6.60
C LEU A 260 -42.40 -6.08 7.40
N SER A 261 -42.90 -7.19 7.94
CA SER A 261 -44.04 -7.21 8.85
C SER A 261 -43.63 -6.67 10.24
N GLY A 262 -43.55 -5.35 10.39
CA GLY A 262 -43.47 -4.71 11.71
C GLY A 262 -42.61 -3.43 11.79
N PRO A 263 -43.05 -2.40 12.54
CA PRO A 263 -42.36 -1.11 12.64
C PRO A 263 -40.96 -1.21 13.26
N ALA A 264 -40.75 -2.15 14.21
CA ALA A 264 -39.44 -2.35 14.84
C ALA A 264 -38.38 -2.86 13.84
N THR A 265 -38.73 -3.82 12.99
CA THR A 265 -37.81 -4.42 12.02
C THR A 265 -37.44 -3.44 10.90
N GLN A 266 -38.40 -2.59 10.52
CA GLN A 266 -38.18 -1.50 9.57
C GLN A 266 -37.30 -0.39 10.16
N SER A 267 -37.50 -0.05 11.45
CA SER A 267 -36.64 0.91 12.16
C SER A 267 -35.19 0.43 12.24
N ALA A 268 -34.96 -0.83 12.63
CA ALA A 268 -33.61 -1.41 12.71
C ALA A 268 -32.90 -1.43 11.34
N ARG A 269 -33.63 -1.79 10.27
CA ARG A 269 -33.09 -1.75 8.90
C ARG A 269 -32.72 -0.33 8.47
N THR A 270 -33.59 0.62 8.75
CA THR A 270 -33.36 2.05 8.46
C THR A 270 -32.12 2.55 9.21
N GLN A 271 -31.94 2.12 10.45
CA GLN A 271 -30.76 2.47 11.24
C GLN A 271 -29.48 1.87 10.65
N ALA A 272 -29.49 0.59 10.25
CA ALA A 272 -28.35 -0.03 9.57
C ALA A 272 -27.97 0.75 8.30
N LEU A 273 -28.96 1.12 7.47
CA LEU A 273 -28.76 1.92 6.27
C LEU A 273 -28.15 3.30 6.56
N ARG A 274 -28.61 3.98 7.63
CA ARG A 274 -28.04 5.26 8.08
C ARG A 274 -26.59 5.11 8.51
N THR A 275 -26.26 4.07 9.27
CA THR A 275 -24.88 3.77 9.66
C THR A 275 -23.99 3.53 8.44
N ILE A 276 -24.44 2.69 7.50
CA ILE A 276 -23.72 2.40 6.25
C ILE A 276 -23.45 3.69 5.46
N ARG A 277 -24.47 4.53 5.26
CA ARG A 277 -24.35 5.83 4.58
C ARG A 277 -23.36 6.76 5.29
N SER A 278 -23.45 6.85 6.61
CA SER A 278 -22.52 7.68 7.40
C SER A 278 -21.07 7.23 7.22
N HIS A 279 -20.82 5.93 7.28
CA HIS A 279 -19.48 5.38 7.08
C HIS A 279 -18.98 5.47 5.65
N LYS A 280 -19.88 5.38 4.65
CA LYS A 280 -19.57 5.68 3.25
C LYS A 280 -19.11 7.14 3.10
N THR A 281 -19.81 8.11 3.69
CA THR A 281 -19.38 9.52 3.64
C THR A 281 -18.01 9.74 4.30
N LEU A 282 -17.70 9.02 5.38
CA LEU A 282 -16.36 9.07 5.97
C LEU A 282 -15.29 8.47 5.04
N LEU A 283 -15.59 7.39 4.32
CA LEU A 283 -14.70 6.85 3.28
C LEU A 283 -14.51 7.83 2.12
N GLU A 284 -15.56 8.53 1.68
CA GLU A 284 -15.48 9.60 0.66
C GLU A 284 -14.56 10.75 1.13
N CYS A 285 -14.67 11.14 2.40
CA CYS A 285 -13.78 12.13 3.01
C CYS A 285 -12.33 11.63 3.06
N ALA A 286 -12.10 10.37 3.44
CA ALA A 286 -10.77 9.76 3.43
C ALA A 286 -10.19 9.70 2.01
N HIS A 287 -11.02 9.38 1.01
CA HIS A 287 -10.66 9.36 -0.41
C HIS A 287 -10.24 10.74 -0.91
N GLY A 288 -11.05 11.77 -0.68
CA GLY A 288 -10.70 13.15 -1.05
C GLY A 288 -9.40 13.62 -0.38
N ARG A 289 -9.14 13.18 0.85
CA ARG A 289 -7.86 13.44 1.53
C ARG A 289 -6.69 12.69 0.90
N SER A 290 -6.86 11.43 0.48
CA SER A 290 -5.80 10.68 -0.21
C SER A 290 -5.49 11.27 -1.59
N ASP A 291 -6.49 11.78 -2.30
CA ASP A 291 -6.29 12.46 -3.60
C ASP A 291 -5.50 13.75 -3.42
N ALA A 292 -5.91 14.59 -2.47
CA ALA A 292 -5.18 15.80 -2.13
C ALA A 292 -3.74 15.52 -1.68
N LEU A 293 -3.52 14.41 -0.97
CA LEU A 293 -2.19 13.98 -0.56
C LEU A 293 -1.34 13.53 -1.75
N THR A 294 -1.92 12.77 -2.67
CA THR A 294 -1.26 12.30 -3.90
C THR A 294 -0.86 13.49 -4.78
N ALA A 295 -1.77 14.44 -4.99
CA ALA A 295 -1.50 15.67 -5.73
C ALA A 295 -0.39 16.50 -5.06
N ARG A 296 -0.43 16.61 -3.72
CA ARG A 296 0.61 17.32 -2.97
C ARG A 296 1.98 16.66 -3.15
N LEU A 297 2.07 15.34 -3.04
CA LEU A 297 3.31 14.62 -3.23
C LEU A 297 3.86 14.76 -4.67
N GLN A 298 2.99 14.79 -5.67
CA GLN A 298 3.40 15.09 -7.05
C GLN A 298 4.01 16.49 -7.17
N ASN A 299 3.42 17.50 -6.53
CA ASN A 299 3.96 18.85 -6.50
C ASN A 299 5.34 18.90 -5.81
N GLU A 300 5.53 18.14 -4.72
CA GLU A 300 6.83 18.02 -4.06
C GLU A 300 7.90 17.40 -4.97
N MET A 301 7.56 16.33 -5.69
CA MET A 301 8.47 15.71 -6.65
C MET A 301 8.87 16.69 -7.75
N ASN A 302 7.89 17.41 -8.32
CA ASN A 302 8.16 18.40 -9.37
C ASN A 302 9.06 19.53 -8.86
N LEU A 303 8.79 20.06 -7.66
CA LEU A 303 9.62 21.08 -7.03
C LEU A 303 11.06 20.60 -6.84
N ALA A 304 11.23 19.36 -6.36
CA ALA A 304 12.55 18.76 -6.21
C ALA A 304 13.31 18.69 -7.54
N PHE A 305 12.66 18.21 -8.61
CA PHE A 305 13.26 18.15 -9.95
C PHE A 305 13.69 19.53 -10.46
N HIS A 306 12.86 20.55 -10.26
CA HIS A 306 13.21 21.92 -10.67
C HIS A 306 14.44 22.46 -9.92
N ILE A 307 14.51 22.28 -8.60
CA ILE A 307 15.67 22.71 -7.78
C ILE A 307 16.94 21.95 -8.18
N GLY A 308 16.83 20.63 -8.42
CA GLY A 308 17.95 19.82 -8.89
C GLY A 308 18.46 20.29 -10.25
N GLY A 309 17.55 20.53 -11.20
CA GLY A 309 17.87 20.99 -12.55
C GLY A 309 18.46 22.40 -12.58
N GLU A 310 17.98 23.32 -11.74
CA GLU A 310 18.54 24.67 -11.61
C GLU A 310 20.00 24.60 -11.16
N ARG A 311 20.31 23.77 -10.15
CA ARG A 311 21.68 23.62 -9.68
C ARG A 311 22.58 22.93 -10.70
N ASP A 312 22.12 21.88 -11.36
CA ASP A 312 22.91 21.20 -12.40
C ASP A 312 23.20 22.17 -13.57
N SER A 313 22.24 23.04 -13.91
CA SER A 313 22.45 24.11 -14.90
C SER A 313 23.47 25.15 -14.44
N ALA A 314 23.42 25.57 -13.17
CA ALA A 314 24.40 26.50 -12.59
C ALA A 314 25.81 25.90 -12.58
N ILE A 315 25.95 24.63 -12.22
CA ILE A 315 27.23 23.90 -12.25
C ILE A 315 27.74 23.79 -13.69
N ALA A 316 26.88 23.42 -14.64
CA ALA A 316 27.26 23.33 -16.06
C ALA A 316 27.71 24.68 -16.63
N ALA A 317 27.03 25.78 -16.26
CA ALA A 317 27.42 27.13 -16.65
C ALA A 317 28.79 27.53 -16.06
N GLN A 318 29.04 27.20 -14.79
CA GLN A 318 30.33 27.43 -14.15
C GLN A 318 31.44 26.60 -14.82
N MET A 319 31.19 25.32 -15.10
CA MET A 319 32.13 24.46 -15.82
C MET A 319 32.43 25.00 -17.22
N ALA A 320 31.42 25.44 -17.97
CA ALA A 320 31.61 26.03 -19.29
C ALA A 320 32.46 27.30 -19.23
N GLN A 321 32.32 28.11 -18.17
CA GLN A 321 33.13 29.31 -17.98
C GLN A 321 34.59 28.96 -17.65
N SER A 322 34.82 27.99 -16.77
CA SER A 322 36.17 27.47 -16.49
C SER A 322 36.81 26.87 -17.73
N MET A 323 36.08 26.07 -18.52
CA MET A 323 36.56 25.53 -19.80
C MET A 323 36.92 26.63 -20.81
N LYS A 324 36.17 27.74 -20.85
CA LYS A 324 36.53 28.89 -21.69
C LYS A 324 37.85 29.53 -21.25
N GLN A 325 38.07 29.66 -19.94
CA GLN A 325 39.32 30.20 -19.39
C GLN A 325 40.50 29.25 -19.69
N ASP A 326 40.31 27.95 -19.49
CA ASP A 326 41.32 26.93 -19.82
C ASP A 326 41.64 26.92 -21.32
N SER A 327 40.64 27.04 -22.18
CA SER A 327 40.84 27.13 -23.63
C SER A 327 41.63 28.38 -24.02
N ALA A 328 41.36 29.53 -23.39
CA ALA A 328 42.11 30.76 -23.62
C ALA A 328 43.58 30.61 -23.18
N ALA A 329 43.83 30.01 -22.01
CA ALA A 329 45.17 29.73 -21.53
C ALA A 329 45.92 28.74 -22.44
N MET A 330 45.26 27.65 -22.85
CA MET A 330 45.82 26.65 -23.76
C MET A 330 46.17 27.24 -25.13
N LYS A 331 45.34 28.14 -25.66
CA LYS A 331 45.65 28.91 -26.88
C LYS A 331 46.90 29.76 -26.69
N ALA A 332 47.02 30.47 -25.57
CA ALA A 332 48.20 31.29 -25.28
C ALA A 332 49.48 30.43 -25.18
N ILE A 333 49.44 29.31 -24.46
CA ILE A 333 50.56 28.36 -24.36
C ILE A 333 50.94 27.82 -25.74
N SER A 334 49.95 27.46 -26.57
CA SER A 334 50.19 26.94 -27.92
C SER A 334 50.84 27.98 -28.82
N VAL A 335 50.38 29.24 -28.77
CA VAL A 335 50.99 30.35 -29.52
C VAL A 335 52.42 30.59 -29.06
N LEU A 336 52.67 30.62 -27.75
CA LEU A 336 54.03 30.75 -27.21
C LEU A 336 54.91 29.58 -27.68
N GLY A 337 54.40 28.34 -27.63
CA GLY A 337 55.09 27.17 -28.15
C GLY A 337 55.47 27.33 -29.62
N LEU A 338 54.53 27.71 -30.49
CA LEU A 338 54.76 27.89 -31.92
C LEU A 338 55.80 28.99 -32.24
N VAL A 339 55.85 30.06 -31.44
CA VAL A 339 56.82 31.16 -31.63
C VAL A 339 58.21 30.77 -31.12
N PHE A 340 58.30 30.19 -29.93
CA PHE A 340 59.57 29.98 -29.24
C PHE A 340 60.24 28.64 -29.55
N LEU A 341 59.52 27.56 -29.86
CA LEU A 341 60.13 26.25 -30.18
C LEU A 341 61.04 26.29 -31.41
N PRO A 342 60.67 26.91 -32.55
CA PRO A 342 61.58 27.02 -33.69
C PRO A 342 62.84 27.83 -33.35
N GLY A 343 62.68 28.94 -32.61
CA GLY A 343 63.79 29.80 -32.21
C GLY A 343 64.76 29.13 -31.23
N THR A 344 64.25 28.34 -30.28
CA THR A 344 65.09 27.56 -29.36
C THR A 344 65.82 26.44 -30.10
N PHE A 345 65.21 25.79 -31.09
CA PHE A 345 65.87 24.77 -31.91
C PHE A 345 67.07 25.35 -32.69
N VAL A 346 66.91 26.53 -33.30
CA VAL A 346 68.01 27.23 -33.99
C VAL A 346 69.10 27.67 -33.00
N SER A 347 68.71 28.19 -31.83
CA SER A 347 69.68 28.68 -30.83
C SER A 347 70.53 27.55 -30.24
N VAL A 348 69.93 26.39 -29.94
CA VAL A 348 70.65 25.19 -29.50
C VAL A 348 71.52 24.63 -30.62
N SER A 349 71.05 24.65 -31.88
CA SER A 349 71.87 24.28 -33.04
C SER A 349 73.08 25.20 -33.18
N ASN A 350 72.89 26.51 -33.03
CA ASN A 350 73.96 27.49 -33.05
C ASN A 350 74.97 27.29 -31.91
N LEU A 351 74.48 26.92 -30.71
CA LEU A 351 75.32 26.58 -29.56
C LEU A 351 76.14 25.30 -29.81
N TRP A 352 75.57 24.29 -30.47
CA TRP A 352 76.30 23.09 -30.91
C TRP A 352 77.33 23.41 -31.99
N THR A 353 77.05 24.29 -32.94
CA THR A 353 78.08 24.77 -33.90
C THR A 353 79.16 25.60 -33.22
N LEU A 354 78.84 26.43 -32.22
CA LEU A 354 79.83 27.17 -31.43
C LEU A 354 80.72 26.23 -30.62
N ASN A 355 80.15 25.17 -30.04
CA ASN A 355 80.93 24.17 -29.30
C ASN A 355 81.78 23.28 -30.23
N GLY A 356 81.27 22.96 -31.43
CA GLY A 356 82.06 22.32 -32.50
C GLY A 356 83.21 23.21 -33.00
N HIS A 357 82.99 24.53 -33.09
CA HIS A 357 84.04 25.48 -33.47
C HIS A 357 85.10 25.67 -32.37
N ILE A 358 84.72 25.60 -31.09
CA ILE A 358 85.65 25.67 -29.96
C ILE A 358 86.55 24.42 -29.91
N GLN A 359 86.02 23.22 -30.18
CA GLN A 359 86.87 22.02 -30.32
C GLN A 359 87.82 22.10 -31.53
N HIS A 360 87.40 22.72 -32.64
CA HIS A 360 88.26 22.93 -33.81
C HIS A 360 89.28 24.07 -33.64
N SER A 361 89.05 25.02 -32.72
CA SER A 361 89.95 26.12 -32.41
C SER A 361 90.98 25.78 -31.32
N LEU A 362 90.65 24.90 -30.37
CA LEU A 362 91.59 24.46 -29.32
C LEU A 362 92.64 23.46 -29.83
N THR A 363 92.50 22.95 -31.05
CA THR A 363 93.48 22.04 -31.68
C THR A 363 94.53 22.76 -32.53
N ASN A 364 94.40 24.07 -32.81
CA ASN A 364 95.26 24.79 -33.77
C ASN A 364 96.05 25.99 -33.20
N GLY A 365 96.15 26.18 -31.89
CA GLY A 365 97.02 27.20 -31.28
C GLY A 365 98.43 26.68 -30.96
N ARG A 366 99.40 26.86 -31.87
CA ARG A 366 100.85 26.70 -31.58
C ARG A 366 101.48 28.02 -31.10
N PRO A 367 102.53 27.96 -30.25
CA PRO A 367 103.12 29.12 -29.57
C PRO A 367 104.15 29.85 -30.46
N TYR A 368 104.31 31.16 -30.25
CA TYR A 368 105.44 31.94 -30.78
C TYR A 368 106.36 32.38 -29.64
N ILE A 369 107.65 32.08 -29.83
CA ILE A 369 108.81 32.45 -29.01
C ILE A 369 109.44 33.70 -29.63
N ALA A 370 109.73 34.70 -28.81
CA ALA A 370 110.96 35.52 -28.79
C ALA A 370 111.00 36.31 -27.49
#